data_AF-A0A124R6N5-F1
#
_entry.id   AF-A0A124R6N5-F1
#
_cell.length_a   1.000
_cell.length_b   1.000
_cell.length_c   1.000
_cell.angle_alpha   90.00
_cell.angle_beta   90.00
_cell.angle_gamma   90.00
#
_symmetry.space_group_name_H-M   'P 1'
#
loop_
_entity.id
_entity.type
_entity.pdbx_description
1 polymer ?
#
loop_
_entity_poly.entity_id
_entity_poly.type
_entity_poly.pdbx_seq_one_letter_code
_entity_poly.pdbx_strand_id
1 'polypeptide(L)'
;MEWLESSEGDHRRETIIALIADRLSKQLSALRSLKVLLLLDETSVQDKVQWDEAVHNVLSIYPIRLSVECLPVPEDLSLLLSYVDENNIPPTLIIAGQFWTVDTNPGFSEGVAGILLGAIQSAARPRDENQLGGCRLLRPMLSVTSEIGADFNQFAYFQLLHNSINCAWLGALDRQAGSALRLEMGKCLPTKEAVIRDMDEILGMPGPASSWLTLAIAVEMSLRSRKPQLAAIYDGASKRSVLCTLLPEMVKDQST
;
A
#
# COMPACT_ATOMS: atom_id res chain seq x y z
N MET A 1 -0.44 -16.16 -22.39
CA MET A 1 0.45 -15.03 -22.77
C MET A 1 0.03 -14.48 -24.14
N GLU A 2 -1.27 -14.29 -24.37
CA GLU A 2 -1.83 -13.70 -25.62
C GLU A 2 -2.31 -12.25 -25.40
N TRP A 3 -1.85 -11.62 -24.32
CA TRP A 3 -2.34 -10.31 -23.86
C TRP A 3 -1.25 -9.23 -24.11
N LEU A 4 -0.36 -9.51 -25.08
CA LEU A 4 0.83 -8.71 -25.42
C LEU A 4 0.98 -8.35 -26.93
N GLU A 5 -0.06 -8.47 -27.77
CA GLU A 5 -0.09 -7.91 -29.13
C GLU A 5 -1.08 -6.73 -29.36
N SER A 6 -0.54 -5.51 -29.20
CA SER A 6 -0.62 -4.37 -30.13
C SER A 6 -1.93 -3.57 -30.35
N SER A 7 -3.04 -3.89 -29.68
CA SER A 7 -4.22 -3.00 -29.49
C SER A 7 -4.37 -2.50 -28.04
N GLU A 8 -3.28 -2.58 -27.29
CA GLU A 8 -3.32 -3.04 -25.91
C GLU A 8 -3.19 -1.99 -24.83
N GLY A 9 -2.77 -0.76 -25.14
CA GLY A 9 -2.55 0.27 -24.13
C GLY A 9 -3.81 0.54 -23.32
N ASP A 10 -4.91 0.86 -24.02
CA ASP A 10 -6.18 1.21 -23.37
C ASP A 10 -6.84 -0.03 -22.73
N HIS A 11 -6.80 -1.18 -23.42
CA HIS A 11 -7.33 -2.43 -22.87
C HIS A 11 -6.57 -2.87 -21.61
N ARG A 12 -5.26 -2.67 -21.55
CA ARG A 12 -4.41 -2.98 -20.40
C ARG A 12 -4.71 -2.06 -19.23
N ARG A 13 -4.85 -0.74 -19.46
CA ARG A 13 -5.24 0.22 -18.42
C ARG A 13 -6.59 -0.17 -17.81
N GLU A 14 -7.61 -0.37 -18.64
CA GLU A 14 -8.94 -0.77 -18.19
C GLU A 14 -8.91 -2.12 -17.44
N THR A 15 -8.14 -3.10 -17.94
CA THR A 15 -7.99 -4.40 -17.28
C THR A 15 -7.38 -4.27 -15.88
N ILE A 16 -6.33 -3.46 -15.73
CA ILE A 16 -5.70 -3.22 -14.42
C ILE A 16 -6.68 -2.58 -13.45
N ILE A 17 -7.39 -1.52 -13.88
CA ILE A 17 -8.39 -0.87 -13.03
C ILE A 17 -9.52 -1.84 -12.68
N ALA A 18 -9.96 -2.66 -13.64
CA ALA A 18 -11.04 -3.63 -13.42
C ALA A 18 -10.65 -4.70 -12.40
N LEU A 19 -9.41 -5.21 -12.44
CA LEU A 19 -8.92 -6.18 -11.45
C LEU A 19 -8.88 -5.58 -10.04
N ILE A 20 -8.45 -4.33 -9.90
CA ILE A 20 -8.44 -3.61 -8.61
C ILE A 20 -9.87 -3.36 -8.13
N ALA A 21 -10.75 -2.92 -9.03
CA ALA A 21 -12.14 -2.63 -8.73
C ALA A 21 -12.92 -3.89 -8.31
N ASP A 22 -12.72 -5.01 -8.99
CA ASP A 22 -13.32 -6.30 -8.64
C ASP A 22 -12.91 -6.73 -7.23
N ARG A 23 -11.61 -6.63 -6.92
CA ARG A 23 -11.05 -6.96 -5.61
C ARG A 23 -11.66 -6.10 -4.48
N LEU A 24 -11.97 -4.84 -4.78
CA LEU A 24 -12.52 -3.85 -3.84
C LEU A 24 -14.02 -3.63 -4.00
N SER A 25 -14.71 -4.48 -4.78
CA SER A 25 -16.09 -4.25 -5.23
C SER A 25 -17.07 -4.00 -4.08
N LYS A 26 -16.92 -4.74 -2.97
CA LYS A 26 -17.73 -4.57 -1.76
C LYS A 26 -17.54 -3.19 -1.13
N GLN A 27 -16.31 -2.74 -1.00
CA GLN A 27 -15.98 -1.44 -0.43
C GLN A 27 -16.46 -0.32 -1.35
N LEU A 28 -16.18 -0.41 -2.65
CA LEU A 28 -16.57 0.59 -3.65
C LEU A 28 -18.09 0.78 -3.68
N SER A 29 -18.87 -0.31 -3.64
CA SER A 29 -20.34 -0.26 -3.63
C SER A 29 -20.93 0.51 -2.44
N ALA A 30 -20.17 0.66 -1.34
CA ALA A 30 -20.60 1.38 -0.15
C ALA A 30 -20.24 2.87 -0.15
N LEU A 31 -19.45 3.34 -1.13
CA LEU A 31 -18.98 4.71 -1.21
C LEU A 31 -19.95 5.61 -1.99
N ARG A 32 -19.94 6.91 -1.66
CA ARG A 32 -20.65 7.96 -2.42
C ARG A 32 -19.71 8.85 -3.22
N SER A 33 -18.45 8.90 -2.80
CA SER A 33 -17.38 9.66 -3.44
C SER A 33 -16.07 8.91 -3.25
N LEU A 34 -15.19 9.00 -4.24
CA LEU A 34 -13.87 8.37 -4.23
C LEU A 34 -12.88 9.29 -4.93
N LYS A 35 -11.77 9.58 -4.26
CA LYS A 35 -10.57 10.12 -4.90
C LYS A 35 -9.74 8.95 -5.43
N VAL A 36 -9.30 9.01 -6.67
CA VAL A 36 -8.35 8.04 -7.24
C VAL A 36 -7.03 8.76 -7.46
N LEU A 37 -5.97 8.28 -6.81
CA LEU A 37 -4.60 8.75 -6.99
C LEU A 37 -3.85 7.71 -7.83
N LEU A 38 -3.59 8.04 -9.09
CA LEU A 38 -2.72 7.25 -9.96
C LEU A 38 -1.29 7.74 -9.81
N LEU A 39 -0.42 6.88 -9.27
CA LEU A 39 1.01 7.14 -9.13
C LEU A 39 1.72 6.27 -10.17
N LEU A 40 2.20 6.89 -11.25
CA LEU A 40 2.71 6.17 -12.42
C LEU A 40 4.16 6.54 -12.75
N ASP A 41 4.92 5.62 -13.32
CA ASP A 41 6.28 5.94 -13.77
C ASP A 41 6.32 7.12 -14.77
N GLU A 42 7.50 7.72 -14.96
CA GLU A 42 7.67 8.93 -15.78
C GLU A 42 7.20 8.78 -17.24
N THR A 43 7.18 7.55 -17.76
CA THR A 43 6.67 7.27 -19.11
C THR A 43 5.16 7.14 -19.07
N SER A 44 4.65 6.31 -18.15
CA SER A 44 3.22 6.03 -18.03
C SER A 44 2.37 7.25 -17.64
N VAL A 45 2.94 8.22 -16.90
CA VAL A 45 2.25 9.47 -16.54
C VAL A 45 1.99 10.38 -17.76
N GLN A 46 2.74 10.20 -18.86
CA GLN A 46 2.53 10.98 -20.09
C GLN A 46 1.15 10.68 -20.69
N ASP A 47 0.62 9.48 -20.45
CA ASP A 47 -0.71 9.02 -20.87
C ASP A 47 -1.81 9.30 -19.83
N LYS A 48 -1.68 10.36 -19.04
CA LYS A 48 -2.63 10.68 -17.96
C LYS A 48 -4.09 10.76 -18.40
N VAL A 49 -4.36 11.17 -19.64
CA VAL A 49 -5.72 11.31 -20.18
C VAL A 49 -6.35 9.93 -20.38
N GLN A 50 -5.59 9.00 -20.97
CA GLN A 50 -6.04 7.63 -21.21
C GLN A 50 -6.23 6.87 -19.90
N TRP A 51 -5.38 7.14 -18.91
CA TRP A 51 -5.55 6.60 -17.55
C TRP A 51 -6.79 7.15 -16.85
N ASP A 52 -7.06 8.46 -16.96
CA ASP A 52 -8.27 9.10 -16.43
C ASP A 52 -9.54 8.50 -17.06
N GLU A 53 -9.56 8.39 -18.40
CA GLU A 53 -10.65 7.76 -19.16
C GLU A 53 -10.86 6.31 -18.73
N ALA A 54 -9.80 5.51 -18.62
CA ALA A 54 -9.90 4.12 -18.18
C ALA A 54 -10.48 3.99 -16.76
N VAL A 55 -10.07 4.86 -15.83
CA VAL A 55 -10.63 4.88 -14.47
C VAL A 55 -12.12 5.22 -14.49
N HIS A 56 -12.50 6.26 -15.24
CA HIS A 56 -13.89 6.67 -15.35
C HIS A 56 -14.77 5.61 -16.02
N ASN A 57 -14.29 4.98 -17.10
CA ASN A 57 -14.99 3.91 -17.81
C ASN A 57 -15.27 2.74 -16.87
N VAL A 58 -14.23 2.22 -16.21
CA VAL A 58 -14.35 1.01 -15.36
C VAL A 58 -15.18 1.29 -14.10
N LEU A 59 -14.95 2.41 -13.43
CA LEU A 59 -15.63 2.71 -12.16
C LEU A 59 -17.04 3.31 -12.34
N SER A 60 -17.46 3.62 -13.57
CA SER A 60 -18.81 4.13 -13.88
C SER A 60 -19.95 3.20 -13.43
N ILE A 61 -19.67 1.90 -13.27
CA ILE A 61 -20.63 0.91 -12.80
C ILE A 61 -21.06 1.15 -11.34
N TYR A 62 -20.27 1.89 -10.57
CA TYR A 62 -20.58 2.26 -9.20
C TYR A 62 -21.19 3.68 -9.17
N PRO A 63 -22.22 3.92 -8.35
CA PRO A 63 -22.84 5.24 -8.22
C PRO A 63 -22.00 6.19 -7.34
N ILE A 64 -20.74 6.39 -7.71
CA ILE A 64 -19.72 7.14 -6.96
C ILE A 64 -19.37 8.43 -7.69
N ARG A 65 -19.22 9.54 -6.96
CA ARG A 65 -18.59 10.75 -7.50
C ARG A 65 -17.07 10.56 -7.52
N LEU A 66 -16.51 10.46 -8.71
CA LEU A 66 -15.09 10.22 -8.92
C LEU A 66 -14.32 11.53 -9.09
N SER A 67 -13.13 11.58 -8.50
CA SER A 67 -12.09 12.58 -8.79
C SER A 67 -10.80 11.83 -9.01
N VAL A 68 -10.22 11.94 -10.20
CA VAL A 68 -8.98 11.25 -10.55
C VAL A 68 -7.85 12.29 -10.61
N GLU A 69 -6.71 11.93 -10.05
CA GLU A 69 -5.49 12.72 -10.12
C GLU A 69 -4.35 11.77 -10.48
N CYS A 70 -3.67 12.09 -11.59
CA CYS A 70 -2.56 11.32 -12.10
C CYS A 70 -1.26 12.10 -11.87
N LEU A 71 -0.38 11.51 -11.08
CA LEU A 71 0.91 12.06 -10.73
C LEU A 71 1.99 11.11 -11.24
N PRO A 72 3.21 11.59 -11.52
CA PRO A 72 4.34 10.68 -11.57
C PRO A 72 4.38 9.91 -10.23
N VAL A 73 5.10 8.80 -10.13
CA VAL A 73 5.51 8.29 -8.82
C VAL A 73 6.76 9.07 -8.41
N PRO A 74 6.67 10.19 -7.65
CA PRO A 74 7.63 10.42 -6.62
C PRO A 74 7.06 9.73 -5.38
N GLU A 75 7.70 8.64 -5.00
CA GLU A 75 8.39 8.54 -3.71
C GLU A 75 7.83 9.34 -2.50
N ASP A 76 6.53 9.55 -2.32
CA ASP A 76 5.99 10.32 -1.19
C ASP A 76 4.94 9.54 -0.39
N LEU A 77 5.37 8.44 0.20
CA LEU A 77 4.67 7.77 1.28
C LEU A 77 4.51 8.65 2.51
N SER A 78 5.15 9.82 2.59
CA SER A 78 4.86 10.81 3.63
C SER A 78 3.41 11.33 3.52
N LEU A 79 2.76 11.18 2.36
CA LEU A 79 1.30 11.34 2.26
C LEU A 79 0.58 10.45 3.29
N LEU A 80 1.05 9.24 3.57
CA LEU A 80 0.43 8.37 4.58
C LEU A 80 0.43 8.98 5.99
N LEU A 81 1.38 9.87 6.31
CA LEU A 81 1.36 10.62 7.58
C LEU A 81 0.18 11.57 7.65
N SER A 82 -0.01 12.36 6.59
CA SER A 82 -1.15 13.27 6.50
C SER A 82 -2.47 12.51 6.62
N TYR A 83 -2.50 11.29 6.07
CA TYR A 83 -3.66 10.42 6.14
C TYR A 83 -3.95 9.81 7.51
N VAL A 84 -2.96 9.72 8.40
CA VAL A 84 -3.21 9.27 9.79
C VAL A 84 -3.62 10.43 10.68
N ASP A 85 -3.17 11.64 10.36
CA ASP A 85 -3.42 12.83 11.19
C ASP A 85 -4.76 13.53 10.88
N GLU A 86 -5.33 13.30 9.70
CA GLU A 86 -6.60 13.90 9.30
C GLU A 86 -7.82 13.08 9.75
N ASN A 87 -8.75 13.73 10.47
CA ASN A 87 -9.94 13.08 11.02
C ASN A 87 -11.06 12.79 10.00
N ASN A 88 -11.01 13.39 8.80
CA ASN A 88 -12.13 13.35 7.87
C ASN A 88 -11.66 13.32 6.41
N ILE A 89 -10.86 12.31 6.11
CA ILE A 89 -10.29 12.12 4.78
C ILE A 89 -11.34 11.48 3.86
N PRO A 90 -11.54 12.00 2.64
CA PRO A 90 -12.33 11.29 1.65
C PRO A 90 -11.72 9.90 1.40
N PRO A 91 -12.54 8.87 1.14
CA PRO A 91 -12.03 7.60 0.65
C PRO A 91 -11.12 7.83 -0.57
N THR A 92 -9.90 7.30 -0.50
CA THR A 92 -8.90 7.45 -1.57
C THR A 92 -8.40 6.08 -2.02
N LEU A 93 -8.56 5.76 -3.29
CA LEU A 93 -7.93 4.62 -3.94
C LEU A 93 -6.60 5.06 -4.53
N ILE A 94 -5.50 4.58 -3.96
CA ILE A 94 -4.16 4.76 -4.50
C ILE A 94 -3.86 3.59 -5.43
N ILE A 95 -3.48 3.89 -6.67
CA ILE A 95 -3.02 2.91 -7.65
C ILE A 95 -1.61 3.31 -8.05
N ALA A 96 -0.61 2.55 -7.60
CA ALA A 96 0.79 2.79 -7.91
C ALA A 96 1.29 1.73 -8.89
N GLY A 97 1.85 2.14 -10.02
CA GLY A 97 2.22 1.23 -11.10
C GLY A 97 3.53 1.60 -11.79
N GLN A 98 4.29 0.56 -12.14
CA GLN A 98 5.46 0.62 -13.00
C GLN A 98 5.20 -0.32 -14.18
N PHE A 99 5.21 0.20 -15.41
CA PHE A 99 4.79 -0.55 -16.59
C PHE A 99 5.89 -0.63 -17.65
N TRP A 100 6.06 -1.79 -18.28
CA TRP A 100 6.92 -1.89 -19.44
C TRP A 100 6.29 -1.23 -20.66
N THR A 101 7.14 -0.60 -21.46
CA THR A 101 6.79 -0.21 -22.82
C THR A 101 7.15 -1.35 -23.76
N VAL A 102 6.26 -1.68 -24.68
CA VAL A 102 6.50 -2.72 -25.70
C VAL A 102 7.80 -2.39 -26.45
N ASP A 103 8.59 -3.42 -26.77
CA ASP A 103 9.87 -3.32 -27.48
C ASP A 103 11.03 -2.62 -26.75
N THR A 104 10.91 -2.36 -25.45
CA THR A 104 12.04 -1.92 -24.61
C THR A 104 12.51 -3.04 -23.69
N ASN A 105 13.84 -3.24 -23.55
CA ASN A 105 14.38 -4.06 -22.48
C ASN A 105 14.27 -3.24 -21.18
N PRO A 106 13.39 -3.60 -20.25
CA PRO A 106 13.00 -2.67 -19.20
C PRO A 106 14.08 -2.51 -18.13
N GLY A 107 14.90 -3.54 -17.86
CA GLY A 107 15.85 -3.50 -16.74
C GLY A 107 15.19 -3.42 -15.35
N PHE A 108 13.86 -3.43 -15.29
CA PHE A 108 13.02 -3.39 -14.09
C PHE A 108 11.86 -4.38 -14.22
N SER A 109 11.24 -4.75 -13.10
CA SER A 109 10.03 -5.60 -13.09
C SER A 109 8.77 -4.76 -13.31
N GLU A 110 7.75 -5.30 -13.96
CA GLU A 110 6.44 -4.66 -14.01
C GLU A 110 5.61 -5.00 -12.76
N GLY A 111 4.83 -4.04 -12.26
CA GLY A 111 3.94 -4.29 -11.14
C GLY A 111 2.99 -3.14 -10.83
N VAL A 112 1.84 -3.48 -10.26
CA VAL A 112 0.82 -2.52 -9.83
C VAL A 112 0.27 -2.87 -8.44
N ALA A 113 0.10 -1.86 -7.61
CA ALA A 113 -0.49 -1.94 -6.28
C ALA A 113 -1.76 -1.09 -6.22
N GLY A 114 -2.84 -1.63 -5.65
CA GLY A 114 -4.07 -0.90 -5.36
C GLY A 114 -4.35 -0.90 -3.85
N ILE A 115 -4.45 0.27 -3.23
CA ILE A 115 -4.74 0.42 -1.80
C ILE A 115 -5.90 1.41 -1.62
N LEU A 116 -6.99 0.96 -1.00
CA LEU A 116 -8.10 1.83 -0.61
C LEU A 116 -7.91 2.31 0.84
N LEU A 117 -7.71 3.62 1.00
CA LEU A 117 -7.63 4.30 2.28
C LEU A 117 -8.98 4.97 2.61
N GLY A 118 -9.32 5.02 3.89
CA GLY A 118 -10.49 5.74 4.36
C GLY A 118 -10.44 5.97 5.87
N ALA A 119 -11.12 7.03 6.33
CA ALA A 119 -11.25 7.30 7.75
C ALA A 119 -12.03 6.18 8.46
N ILE A 120 -11.65 5.90 9.70
CA ILE A 120 -12.39 4.97 10.56
C ILE A 120 -13.77 5.59 10.83
N GLN A 121 -14.83 5.02 10.27
CA GLN A 121 -16.18 5.50 10.53
C GLN A 121 -16.50 5.29 12.02
N SER A 122 -16.88 6.39 12.69
CA SER A 122 -17.34 6.39 14.08
C SER A 122 -18.46 5.37 14.30
N ALA A 123 -18.49 4.77 15.50
CA ALA A 123 -19.29 3.62 15.94
C ALA A 123 -20.84 3.75 15.84
N ALA A 124 -21.36 4.74 15.12
CA ALA A 124 -22.79 5.02 14.96
C ALA A 124 -23.47 4.22 13.84
N ARG A 125 -22.73 3.43 13.05
CA ARG A 125 -23.32 2.41 12.17
C ARG A 125 -23.26 1.07 12.89
N PRO A 126 -24.36 0.28 12.91
CA PRO A 126 -24.30 -1.07 13.44
C PRO A 126 -23.22 -1.82 12.66
N ARG A 127 -22.14 -2.18 13.36
CA ARG A 127 -21.10 -3.03 12.80
C ARG A 127 -21.76 -4.38 12.56
N ASP A 128 -21.88 -4.76 11.30
CA ASP A 128 -22.19 -6.13 10.95
C ASP A 128 -21.04 -6.98 11.49
N GLU A 129 -21.34 -7.95 12.36
CA GLU A 129 -20.33 -8.74 13.09
C GLU A 129 -19.49 -9.62 12.15
N ASN A 130 -19.89 -9.73 10.88
CA ASN A 130 -19.12 -10.40 9.83
C ASN A 130 -18.27 -9.43 8.97
N GLN A 131 -18.25 -8.13 9.25
CA GLN A 131 -17.43 -7.15 8.52
C GLN A 131 -16.00 -7.09 9.08
N LEU A 132 -15.10 -7.84 8.46
CA LEU A 132 -13.69 -7.42 8.38
C LEU A 132 -13.60 -6.32 7.31
N GLY A 133 -13.57 -5.06 7.75
CA GLY A 133 -13.64 -3.90 6.85
C GLY A 133 -12.29 -3.42 6.30
N GLY A 134 -11.17 -3.82 6.90
CA GLY A 134 -9.83 -3.33 6.55
C GLY A 134 -8.80 -3.60 7.64
N CYS A 135 -7.63 -2.98 7.52
CA CYS A 135 -6.62 -2.92 8.57
C CYS A 135 -6.39 -1.47 8.98
N ARG A 136 -6.17 -1.24 10.28
CA ARG A 136 -5.73 0.05 10.79
C ARG A 136 -4.23 0.22 10.49
N LEU A 137 -3.90 1.25 9.74
CA LEU A 137 -2.54 1.76 9.62
C LEU A 137 -2.22 2.57 10.88
N LEU A 138 -1.22 2.15 11.67
CA LEU A 138 -0.67 3.00 12.72
C LEU A 138 0.19 4.10 12.09
N ARG A 139 0.39 5.19 12.83
CA ARG A 139 1.17 6.35 12.38
C ARG A 139 2.52 5.91 11.81
N PRO A 140 2.79 6.10 10.52
CA PRO A 140 4.08 5.76 9.94
C PRO A 140 5.21 6.48 10.68
N MET A 141 6.35 5.83 10.84
CA MET A 141 7.57 6.47 11.36
C MET A 141 8.59 6.57 10.25
N LEU A 142 9.15 7.77 10.07
CA LEU A 142 10.19 8.05 9.10
C LEU A 142 11.53 8.06 9.78
N SER A 143 12.50 7.41 9.17
CA SER A 143 13.85 7.29 9.70
C SER A 143 14.89 7.42 8.61
N VAL A 144 16.00 8.08 8.92
CA VAL A 144 17.19 8.07 8.08
C VAL A 144 18.01 6.81 8.36
N THR A 145 18.74 6.32 7.36
CA THR A 145 19.51 5.06 7.45
C THR A 145 20.43 4.97 8.67
N SER A 146 21.06 6.08 9.09
CA SER A 146 21.96 6.12 10.24
C SER A 146 21.26 5.98 11.59
N GLU A 147 19.97 6.29 11.68
CA GLU A 147 19.20 6.36 12.93
C GLU A 147 18.20 5.21 13.07
N ILE A 148 17.98 4.44 11.99
CA ILE A 148 16.92 3.44 11.89
C ILE A 148 16.89 2.40 13.00
N GLY A 149 18.03 2.04 13.57
CA GLY A 149 18.05 1.13 14.70
C GLY A 149 17.51 1.76 15.99
N ALA A 150 17.90 3.00 16.28
CA ALA A 150 17.40 3.73 17.45
C ALA A 150 15.91 4.07 17.27
N ASP A 151 15.53 4.53 16.08
CA ASP A 151 14.14 4.85 15.75
C ASP A 151 13.25 3.62 15.82
N PHE A 152 13.70 2.46 15.31
CA PHE A 152 12.96 1.21 15.41
C PHE A 152 12.66 0.81 16.86
N ASN A 153 13.62 1.01 17.77
CA ASN A 153 13.39 0.71 19.18
C ASN A 153 12.32 1.62 19.80
N GLN A 154 12.30 2.92 19.44
CA GLN A 154 11.24 3.84 19.86
C GLN A 154 9.89 3.44 19.25
N PHE A 155 9.86 3.12 17.96
CA PHE A 155 8.68 2.64 17.26
C PHE A 155 8.09 1.39 17.92
N ALA A 156 8.92 0.40 18.20
CA ALA A 156 8.48 -0.83 18.85
C ALA A 156 7.93 -0.56 20.25
N TYR A 157 8.58 0.33 21.01
CA TYR A 157 8.13 0.72 22.34
C TYR A 157 6.76 1.43 22.29
N PHE A 158 6.56 2.40 21.40
CA PHE A 158 5.35 3.21 21.39
C PHE A 158 4.18 2.60 20.59
N GLN A 159 4.44 1.80 19.57
CA GLN A 159 3.40 1.32 18.65
C GLN A 159 3.15 -0.19 18.72
N LEU A 160 4.15 -1.00 19.11
CA LEU A 160 4.09 -2.46 19.02
C LEU A 160 3.95 -3.16 20.37
N LEU A 161 3.93 -2.44 21.50
CA LEU A 161 4.12 -3.02 22.84
C LEU A 161 3.18 -4.20 23.16
N HIS A 162 1.96 -4.19 22.62
CA HIS A 162 0.97 -5.26 22.81
C HIS A 162 0.68 -6.08 21.54
N ASN A 163 1.36 -5.79 20.43
CA ASN A 163 1.11 -6.36 19.12
C ASN A 163 2.36 -7.08 18.60
N SER A 164 2.40 -8.41 18.74
CA SER A 164 3.44 -9.22 18.09
C SER A 164 3.25 -9.20 16.58
N ILE A 165 4.29 -8.75 15.87
CA ILE A 165 4.35 -8.73 14.42
C ILE A 165 4.53 -10.16 13.91
N ASN A 166 3.66 -10.58 12.99
CA ASN A 166 3.74 -11.90 12.38
C ASN A 166 4.76 -11.94 11.23
N CYS A 167 4.76 -10.92 10.38
CA CYS A 167 5.72 -10.81 9.28
C CYS A 167 6.12 -9.35 9.08
N ALA A 168 7.41 -9.14 8.78
CA ALA A 168 7.92 -7.88 8.30
C ALA A 168 8.30 -7.99 6.82
N TRP A 169 7.80 -7.04 6.05
CA TRP A 169 7.93 -6.94 4.60
C TRP A 169 8.88 -5.77 4.31
N LEU A 170 10.07 -6.07 3.83
CA LEU A 170 11.14 -5.11 3.58
C LEU A 170 11.23 -4.90 2.07
N GLY A 171 11.08 -3.67 1.59
CA GLY A 171 11.11 -3.38 0.15
C GLY A 171 11.71 -2.02 -0.18
N ALA A 172 12.47 -1.96 -1.28
CA ALA A 172 13.21 -0.79 -1.75
C ALA A 172 14.21 -0.19 -0.75
N LEU A 173 14.51 -0.88 0.36
CA LEU A 173 15.38 -0.35 1.41
C LEU A 173 16.85 -0.39 0.98
N ASP A 174 17.62 0.61 1.41
CA ASP A 174 19.06 0.52 1.31
C ASP A 174 19.60 -0.65 2.15
N ARG A 175 20.69 -1.28 1.69
CA ARG A 175 21.23 -2.49 2.31
C ARG A 175 21.62 -2.28 3.78
N GLN A 176 22.07 -1.08 4.14
CA GLN A 176 22.48 -0.74 5.50
C GLN A 176 21.26 -0.63 6.41
N ALA A 177 20.21 0.08 5.98
CA ALA A 177 18.94 0.16 6.69
C ALA A 177 18.29 -1.22 6.85
N GLY A 178 18.24 -2.00 5.77
CA GLY A 178 17.71 -3.36 5.78
C GLY A 178 18.45 -4.29 6.75
N SER A 179 19.77 -4.13 6.88
CA SER A 179 20.59 -4.92 7.81
C SER A 179 20.42 -4.45 9.26
N ALA A 180 20.37 -3.14 9.49
CA ALA A 180 20.13 -2.56 10.81
C ALA A 180 18.74 -2.93 11.35
N LEU A 181 17.69 -2.86 10.53
CA LEU A 181 16.34 -3.29 10.91
C LEU A 181 16.28 -4.76 11.28
N ARG A 182 16.86 -5.66 10.48
CA ARG A 182 16.91 -7.09 10.79
C ARG A 182 17.56 -7.36 12.14
N LEU A 183 18.66 -6.68 12.43
CA LEU A 183 19.38 -6.81 13.69
C LEU A 183 18.52 -6.37 14.88
N GLU A 184 17.88 -5.20 14.80
CA GLU A 184 17.05 -4.68 15.89
C GLU A 184 15.75 -5.45 16.08
N MET A 185 15.12 -5.87 14.97
CA MET A 185 13.94 -6.73 15.00
C MET A 185 14.18 -8.03 15.77
N GLY A 186 15.35 -8.66 15.59
CA GLY A 186 15.73 -9.89 16.30
C GLY A 186 16.03 -9.70 17.79
N LYS A 187 16.17 -8.46 18.27
CA LYS A 187 16.38 -8.14 19.68
C LYS A 187 15.09 -7.71 20.38
N CYS A 188 14.12 -7.20 19.62
CA CYS A 188 12.91 -6.59 20.17
C CYS A 188 11.77 -7.61 20.28
N LEU A 189 11.21 -7.80 21.48
CA LEU A 189 10.19 -8.84 21.75
C LEU A 189 8.99 -8.83 20.79
N PRO A 190 8.38 -7.67 20.41
CA PRO A 190 7.24 -7.66 19.49
C PRO A 190 7.57 -8.15 18.08
N THR A 191 8.84 -8.18 17.68
CA THR A 191 9.27 -8.53 16.31
C THR A 191 10.28 -9.67 16.24
N LYS A 192 10.75 -10.17 17.39
CA LYS A 192 11.83 -11.16 17.46
C LYS A 192 11.51 -12.45 16.70
N GLU A 193 10.25 -12.86 16.74
CA GLU A 193 9.76 -14.07 16.07
C GLU A 193 9.07 -13.77 14.72
N ALA A 194 9.12 -12.51 14.26
CA ALA A 194 8.52 -12.12 13.00
C ALA A 194 9.27 -12.76 11.82
N VAL A 195 8.54 -13.33 10.86
CA VAL A 195 9.15 -13.75 9.60
C VAL A 195 9.56 -12.52 8.81
N ILE A 196 10.81 -12.44 8.38
CA ILE A 196 11.31 -11.32 7.57
C ILE A 196 11.30 -11.73 6.10
N ARG A 197 10.67 -10.92 5.25
CA ARG A 197 10.59 -11.13 3.79
C ARG A 197 11.23 -9.95 3.08
N ASP A 198 12.22 -10.24 2.23
CA ASP A 198 12.80 -9.27 1.32
C ASP A 198 11.99 -9.25 0.03
N MET A 199 11.32 -8.14 -0.25
CA MET A 199 10.42 -8.00 -1.37
C MET A 199 11.14 -7.71 -2.68
N ASP A 200 12.33 -7.12 -2.62
CA ASP A 200 13.10 -6.83 -3.83
C ASP A 200 13.63 -8.13 -4.45
N GLU A 201 13.95 -9.13 -3.62
CA GLU A 201 14.29 -10.49 -4.09
C GLU A 201 13.09 -11.24 -4.69
N ILE A 202 11.87 -10.94 -4.25
CA ILE A 202 10.64 -11.66 -4.65
C ILE A 202 9.99 -11.03 -5.89
N LEU A 203 9.88 -9.70 -5.91
CA LEU A 203 9.19 -8.95 -6.97
C LEU A 203 10.16 -8.48 -8.05
N GLY A 204 11.46 -8.63 -7.83
CA GLY A 204 12.49 -7.91 -8.57
C GLY A 204 12.45 -6.42 -8.24
N MET A 205 12.74 -5.57 -9.22
CA MET A 205 12.86 -4.12 -9.00
C MET A 205 11.79 -3.36 -9.79
N PRO A 206 10.51 -3.31 -9.35
CA PRO A 206 9.49 -2.48 -10.00
C PRO A 206 9.63 -0.98 -9.73
N GLY A 207 10.88 -0.53 -9.55
CA GLY A 207 11.24 0.87 -9.42
C GLY A 207 10.42 1.60 -8.33
N PRO A 208 9.86 2.78 -8.64
CA PRO A 208 9.05 3.56 -7.71
C PRO A 208 7.81 2.85 -7.15
N ALA A 209 7.29 1.80 -7.80
CA ALA A 209 6.14 1.05 -7.32
C ALA A 209 6.48 0.02 -6.22
N SER A 210 7.77 -0.30 -6.01
CA SER A 210 8.22 -1.34 -5.06
C SER A 210 7.68 -1.14 -3.64
N SER A 211 7.73 0.10 -3.14
CA SER A 211 7.27 0.41 -1.78
C SER A 211 5.76 0.28 -1.62
N TRP A 212 5.00 0.67 -2.65
CA TRP A 212 3.55 0.51 -2.67
C TRP A 212 3.11 -0.95 -2.79
N LEU A 213 3.81 -1.75 -3.59
CA LEU A 213 3.60 -3.19 -3.69
C LEU A 213 3.88 -3.89 -2.36
N THR A 214 4.99 -3.54 -1.72
CA THR A 214 5.35 -4.06 -0.39
C THR A 214 4.28 -3.72 0.64
N LEU A 215 3.78 -2.48 0.66
CA LEU A 215 2.69 -2.06 1.55
C LEU A 215 1.38 -2.78 1.25
N ALA A 216 0.99 -2.90 -0.02
CA ALA A 216 -0.23 -3.60 -0.42
C ALA A 216 -0.20 -5.08 -0.04
N ILE A 217 0.95 -5.74 -0.18
CA ILE A 217 1.15 -7.12 0.27
C ILE A 217 1.05 -7.21 1.80
N ALA A 218 1.67 -6.29 2.54
CA ALA A 218 1.56 -6.26 4.00
C ALA A 218 0.09 -6.07 4.44
N VAL A 219 -0.68 -5.21 3.77
CA VAL A 219 -2.12 -5.02 4.02
C VAL A 219 -2.88 -6.32 3.75
N GLU A 220 -2.72 -6.91 2.58
CA GLU A 220 -3.41 -8.15 2.19
C GLU A 220 -3.08 -9.31 3.15
N MET A 221 -1.82 -9.42 3.59
CA MET A 221 -1.40 -10.45 4.53
C MET A 221 -1.88 -10.19 5.95
N SER A 222 -2.02 -8.92 6.35
CA SER A 222 -2.67 -8.55 7.61
C SER A 222 -4.13 -9.03 7.63
N LEU A 223 -4.85 -8.78 6.54
CA LEU A 223 -6.25 -9.19 6.37
C LEU A 223 -6.39 -10.72 6.35
N ARG A 224 -5.55 -11.43 5.58
CA ARG A 224 -5.60 -12.90 5.46
C ARG A 224 -5.25 -13.61 6.76
N SER A 225 -4.16 -13.20 7.39
CA SER A 225 -3.65 -13.87 8.60
C SER A 225 -4.38 -13.44 9.87
N ARG A 226 -5.10 -12.30 9.82
CA ARG A 226 -5.65 -11.62 11.00
C ARG A 226 -4.59 -11.37 12.07
N LYS A 227 -3.34 -11.15 11.65
CA LYS A 227 -2.22 -10.81 12.54
C LYS A 227 -1.54 -9.51 12.12
N PRO A 228 -0.97 -8.74 13.07
CA PRO A 228 -0.18 -7.55 12.79
C PRO A 228 0.94 -7.80 11.79
N GLN A 229 1.11 -6.87 10.86
CA GLN A 229 2.22 -6.88 9.89
C GLN A 229 3.01 -5.59 10.00
N LEU A 230 4.29 -5.66 9.64
CA LEU A 230 5.16 -4.49 9.51
C LEU A 230 5.58 -4.34 8.06
N ALA A 231 5.36 -3.19 7.44
CA ALA A 231 6.01 -2.82 6.20
C ALA A 231 7.16 -1.85 6.51
N ALA A 232 8.36 -2.17 6.05
CA ALA A 232 9.53 -1.30 6.12
C ALA A 232 9.95 -1.01 4.68
N ILE A 233 9.71 0.22 4.24
CA ILE A 233 9.79 0.60 2.82
C ILE A 233 10.59 1.88 2.65
N TYR A 234 11.25 2.04 1.51
CA TYR A 234 11.93 3.29 1.19
C TYR A 234 10.99 4.31 0.56
N ASP A 235 11.09 5.54 1.05
CA ASP A 235 10.41 6.70 0.54
C ASP A 235 11.45 7.65 -0.05
N GLY A 236 11.64 7.58 -1.35
CA GLY A 236 12.71 8.34 -2.00
C GLY A 236 12.53 9.88 -2.05
N ALA A 237 11.33 10.46 -1.92
CA ALA A 237 11.15 11.92 -1.96
C ALA A 237 11.63 12.48 -0.64
N SER A 238 11.26 11.84 0.48
CA SER A 238 11.83 12.16 1.78
C SER A 238 13.25 11.60 1.98
N LYS A 239 13.68 10.66 1.12
CA LYS A 239 14.92 9.87 1.21
C LYS A 239 15.05 9.13 2.53
N ARG A 240 13.94 8.59 3.03
CA ARG A 240 13.86 7.94 4.35
C ARG A 240 13.24 6.56 4.24
N SER A 241 13.57 5.72 5.21
CA SER A 241 12.81 4.51 5.47
C SER A 241 11.51 4.87 6.20
N VAL A 242 10.42 4.23 5.83
CA VAL A 242 9.10 4.39 6.43
C VAL A 242 8.68 3.06 7.04
N LEU A 243 8.39 3.09 8.34
CA LEU A 243 7.89 1.93 9.07
C LEU A 243 6.38 2.08 9.28
N CYS A 244 5.61 1.16 8.70
CA CYS A 244 4.16 1.13 8.77
C CYS A 244 3.70 -0.15 9.49
N THR A 245 2.93 -0.01 10.57
CA THR A 245 2.27 -1.15 11.22
C THR A 245 0.84 -1.29 10.72
N LEU A 246 0.48 -2.49 10.25
CA LEU A 246 -0.85 -2.83 9.77
C LEU A 246 -1.51 -3.75 10.79
N LEU A 247 -2.41 -3.18 11.60
CA LEU A 247 -3.19 -3.94 12.56
C LEU A 247 -4.53 -4.35 11.93
N PRO A 248 -4.83 -5.66 11.81
CA PRO A 248 -6.14 -6.07 11.32
C PRO A 248 -7.21 -5.65 12.33
N GLU A 249 -8.33 -5.13 11.85
CA GLU A 249 -9.45 -4.85 12.74
C GLU A 249 -10.05 -6.17 13.23
N MET A 250 -9.89 -6.50 14.50
CA MET A 250 -10.60 -7.65 15.06
C MET A 250 -12.07 -7.27 15.26
N VAL A 251 -12.96 -8.11 14.74
CA VAL A 251 -14.34 -8.17 15.20
C VAL A 251 -14.27 -8.43 16.70
N LYS A 252 -14.92 -7.60 17.52
CA LYS A 252 -15.07 -7.92 18.94
C LYS A 252 -15.82 -9.25 19.01
N ASP A 253 -15.19 -10.30 19.53
CA ASP A 253 -15.95 -11.44 20.05
C ASP A 253 -16.91 -10.89 21.10
N GLN A 254 -18.22 -11.01 20.83
CA GLN A 254 -19.21 -10.97 21.88
C GLN A 254 -19.10 -12.28 22.68
N SER A 255 -18.08 -12.36 23.54
CA SER A 255 -18.07 -13.34 24.61
C SER A 255 -18.68 -12.67 25.84
N THR A 256 -19.98 -12.92 26.01
CA THR A 256 -20.75 -12.78 27.25
C THR A 256 -20.03 -13.37 28.45
#